data_AF-A0A2I1CQP8-F1
#
_entry.id   AF-A0A2I1CQP8-F1
#
_cell.length_a   1.000
_cell.length_b   1.000
_cell.length_c   1.000
_cell.angle_alpha   90.00
_cell.angle_beta   90.00
_cell.angle_gamma   90.00
#
_symmetry.space_group_name_H-M   'P 1'
#
loop_
_entity.id
_entity.type
_entity.pdbx_description
1 polymer ?
#
loop_
_entity_poly.entity_id
_entity_poly.type
_entity_poly.pdbx_seq_one_letter_code
_entity_poly.pdbx_strand_id
1 'polypeptide(L)'
;MAVDKINVAGDDRVQYRSADVNGIRYGYLYAEPPSGQYKATIFLIHGFPDLSIGWRYQIPMLLDKGLRVVAPDCLGYGQTDAPEDLERYAHKRHADDIKALAAQLGESKIIVGGHDWGASLAYRIALWHPDLVSHVFTVCVPYASPTPRFATIAELVARAAPHFAYQLQFVSGEIERAFTSREQIKAFLNTLYGGRTAKKEIAFDVHKGVLMDRVFDVGRSRLLSEEELEYYVSQFARNGLHGPLNWYRTRQQNHTDEVTLLNRTITAPVLFIQALRDSALPPHLGRNMASKLPSLTVETVDSTHWALWEKPAEVNAFVGRWLEEVVFRDLETFAARI
;
A
#
# COMPACT_ATOMS: atom_id res chain seq x y z
N MET A 1 -13.61 -2.54 21.99
CA MET A 1 -12.41 -1.94 22.60
C MET A 1 -11.64 -1.20 21.52
N ALA A 2 -10.99 -0.08 21.83
CA ALA A 2 -10.15 0.60 20.85
C ALA A 2 -8.97 -0.31 20.47
N VAL A 3 -8.62 -0.38 19.19
CA VAL A 3 -7.43 -1.11 18.74
C VAL A 3 -6.21 -0.35 19.20
N ASP A 4 -5.34 -1.00 19.97
CA ASP A 4 -4.04 -0.44 20.31
C ASP A 4 -3.20 -0.32 19.04
N LYS A 5 -2.71 0.89 18.76
CA LYS A 5 -1.92 1.22 17.57
C LYS A 5 -0.55 1.70 18.00
N ILE A 6 0.44 1.52 17.15
CA ILE A 6 1.75 2.16 17.37
C ILE A 6 1.65 3.68 17.20
N ASN A 7 2.44 4.40 17.99
CA ASN A 7 2.57 5.86 17.89
C ASN A 7 3.56 6.24 16.78
N VAL A 8 3.34 7.41 16.16
CA VAL A 8 4.22 7.96 15.12
C VAL A 8 5.61 8.35 15.65
N ALA A 9 5.75 8.50 16.97
CA ALA A 9 7.00 8.81 17.64
C ALA A 9 7.09 8.04 18.97
N GLY A 10 8.30 7.59 19.31
CA GLY A 10 8.63 7.04 20.64
C GLY A 10 7.97 5.70 20.99
N ASP A 11 7.44 4.96 20.02
CA ASP A 11 6.87 3.63 20.26
C ASP A 11 7.97 2.57 20.28
N ASP A 12 8.14 1.90 21.41
CA ASP A 12 9.21 0.93 21.66
C ASP A 12 9.00 -0.43 20.98
N ARG A 13 7.79 -0.69 20.46
CA ARG A 13 7.46 -1.92 19.72
C ARG A 13 8.03 -1.93 18.32
N VAL A 14 8.44 -0.77 17.79
CA VAL A 14 8.96 -0.61 16.43
C VAL A 14 10.30 0.10 16.43
N GLN A 15 11.12 -0.24 15.44
CA GLN A 15 12.40 0.42 15.17
C GLN A 15 12.37 0.96 13.75
N TYR A 16 12.84 2.18 13.55
CA TYR A 16 13.16 2.64 12.20
C TYR A 16 14.53 2.12 11.80
N ARG A 17 14.63 1.44 10.67
CA ARG A 17 15.88 0.93 10.10
C ARG A 17 16.03 1.40 8.67
N SER A 18 17.24 1.26 8.13
CA SER A 18 17.53 1.52 6.72
C SER A 18 18.46 0.49 6.14
N ALA A 19 18.35 0.24 4.84
CA ALA A 19 19.23 -0.66 4.09
C ALA A 19 19.45 -0.14 2.66
N ASP A 20 20.64 -0.38 2.11
CA ASP A 20 20.94 -0.12 0.70
C ASP A 20 20.53 -1.35 -0.14
N VAL A 21 19.57 -1.16 -1.04
CA VAL A 21 18.90 -2.21 -1.80
C VAL A 21 18.94 -1.82 -3.28
N ASN A 22 19.66 -2.59 -4.10
CA ASN A 22 19.79 -2.35 -5.55
C ASN A 22 20.18 -0.91 -5.94
N GLY A 23 20.97 -0.25 -5.10
CA GLY A 23 21.43 1.14 -5.29
C GLY A 23 20.48 2.21 -4.78
N ILE A 24 19.45 1.84 -4.01
CA ILE A 24 18.48 2.73 -3.37
C ILE A 24 18.56 2.53 -1.86
N ARG A 25 18.65 3.60 -1.08
CA ARG A 25 18.48 3.52 0.37
C ARG A 25 17.00 3.43 0.71
N TYR A 26 16.57 2.29 1.24
CA TYR A 26 15.23 2.11 1.80
C TYR A 26 15.23 2.35 3.29
N GLY A 27 14.29 3.16 3.76
CA GLY A 27 13.91 3.26 5.15
C GLY A 27 12.65 2.46 5.44
N TYR A 28 12.60 1.77 6.59
CA TYR A 28 11.50 0.89 6.93
C TYR A 28 11.29 0.77 8.45
N LEU A 29 10.03 0.59 8.84
CA LEU A 29 9.70 0.12 10.18
C LEU A 29 10.00 -1.37 10.28
N TYR A 30 10.67 -1.74 11.36
CA TYR A 30 11.02 -3.10 11.73
C TYR A 30 10.46 -3.40 13.11
N ALA A 31 9.81 -4.54 13.26
CA ALA A 31 9.29 -4.98 14.54
C ALA A 31 9.37 -6.49 14.67
N GLU A 32 9.68 -6.96 15.87
CA GLU A 32 9.72 -8.37 16.21
C GLU A 32 8.86 -8.64 17.45
N PRO A 33 8.31 -9.86 17.59
CA PRO A 33 7.66 -10.27 18.83
C PRO A 33 8.65 -10.10 20.00
N PRO A 34 8.19 -9.69 21.20
CA PRO A 34 9.07 -9.49 22.37
C PRO A 34 9.89 -10.72 22.77
N SER A 35 9.45 -11.92 22.38
CA SER A 35 10.19 -13.17 22.59
C SER A 35 11.50 -13.26 21.78
N GLY A 36 11.65 -12.43 20.74
CA GLY A 36 12.71 -12.55 19.73
C GLY A 36 12.55 -13.75 18.78
N GLN A 37 11.49 -14.55 18.96
CA GLN A 37 11.16 -15.69 18.09
C GLN A 37 9.92 -15.36 17.26
N TYR A 38 9.98 -15.66 15.97
CA TYR A 38 8.88 -15.42 15.03
C TYR A 38 8.64 -16.63 14.13
N LYS A 39 7.37 -16.83 13.74
CA LYS A 39 6.93 -17.93 12.87
C LYS A 39 7.26 -17.68 11.40
N ALA A 40 7.18 -16.42 10.97
CA ALA A 40 7.46 -15.95 9.63
C ALA A 40 7.66 -14.43 9.62
N THR A 41 8.15 -13.91 8.51
CA THR A 41 8.26 -12.47 8.26
C THR A 41 7.18 -12.00 7.30
N ILE A 42 6.55 -10.87 7.64
CA ILE A 42 5.53 -10.21 6.84
C ILE A 42 6.00 -8.82 6.39
N PHE A 43 5.94 -8.59 5.09
CA PHE A 43 6.22 -7.31 4.47
C PHE A 43 4.92 -6.55 4.25
N LEU A 44 4.82 -5.31 4.75
CA LEU A 44 3.62 -4.48 4.64
C LEU A 44 3.88 -3.28 3.73
N ILE A 45 3.24 -3.28 2.57
CA ILE A 45 3.47 -2.31 1.50
C ILE A 45 2.31 -1.31 1.48
N HIS A 46 2.59 -0.05 1.80
CA HIS A 46 1.59 1.02 1.78
C HIS A 46 1.35 1.53 0.35
N GLY A 47 0.33 2.38 0.18
CA GLY A 47 0.06 3.06 -1.09
C GLY A 47 0.14 4.58 -1.00
N PHE A 48 -0.68 5.29 -1.78
CA PHE A 48 -0.64 6.74 -1.92
C PHE A 48 -1.81 7.43 -1.20
N PRO A 49 -1.60 8.59 -0.54
CA PRO A 49 -0.33 9.14 -0.10
C PRO A 49 -0.05 8.66 1.34
N ASP A 50 0.46 7.45 1.50
CA ASP A 50 0.72 6.87 2.83
C ASP A 50 2.22 6.65 3.06
N LEU A 51 2.56 6.05 4.20
CA LEU A 51 3.90 5.71 4.65
C LEU A 51 3.85 4.33 5.34
N SER A 52 5.00 3.81 5.74
CA SER A 52 5.08 2.60 6.57
C SER A 52 4.18 2.66 7.82
N ILE A 53 4.06 3.83 8.46
CA ILE A 53 3.21 4.08 9.64
C ILE A 53 1.70 4.00 9.35
N GLY A 54 1.30 3.89 8.09
CA GLY A 54 -0.08 3.59 7.69
C GLY A 54 -0.60 2.28 8.27
N TRP A 55 0.31 1.33 8.54
CA TRP A 55 0.02 0.03 9.13
C TRP A 55 -0.04 0.03 10.66
N ARG A 56 -0.10 1.21 11.30
CA ARG A 56 0.03 1.34 12.76
C ARG A 56 -0.96 0.55 13.60
N TYR A 57 -2.14 0.26 13.07
CA TYR A 57 -3.14 -0.56 13.73
C TYR A 57 -2.91 -2.07 13.54
N GLN A 58 -2.23 -2.46 12.46
CA GLN A 58 -2.01 -3.87 12.09
C GLN A 58 -0.73 -4.40 12.73
N ILE A 59 0.32 -3.59 12.85
CA ILE A 59 1.62 -4.00 13.38
C ILE A 59 1.50 -4.69 14.75
N PRO A 60 0.86 -4.11 15.79
CA PRO A 60 0.74 -4.76 17.09
C PRO A 60 0.06 -6.14 17.01
N MET A 61 -1.03 -6.25 16.24
CA MET A 61 -1.74 -7.52 16.07
C MET A 61 -0.87 -8.58 15.39
N LEU A 62 -0.07 -8.20 14.39
CA LEU A 62 0.84 -9.13 13.71
C LEU A 62 1.96 -9.61 14.65
N LEU A 63 2.49 -8.72 15.50
CA LEU A 63 3.44 -9.09 16.55
C LEU A 63 2.83 -10.08 17.54
N ASP A 64 1.58 -9.85 17.99
CA ASP A 64 0.85 -10.75 18.87
C ASP A 64 0.60 -12.13 18.24
N LYS A 65 0.48 -12.19 16.90
CA LYS A 65 0.41 -13.44 16.14
C LYS A 65 1.76 -14.14 15.93
N GLY A 66 2.85 -13.58 16.46
CA GLY A 66 4.19 -14.14 16.38
C GLY A 66 4.86 -13.91 15.03
N LEU A 67 4.51 -12.85 14.31
CA LEU A 67 5.14 -12.48 13.04
C LEU A 67 6.16 -11.37 13.25
N ARG A 68 7.29 -11.45 12.54
CA ARG A 68 8.20 -10.32 12.35
C ARG A 68 7.65 -9.41 11.26
N VAL A 69 7.60 -8.11 11.50
CA VAL A 69 7.03 -7.13 10.56
C VAL A 69 8.12 -6.24 9.96
N VAL A 70 8.07 -6.09 8.64
CA VAL A 70 8.90 -5.17 7.86
C VAL A 70 7.96 -4.29 7.04
N ALA A 71 7.87 -2.99 7.34
CA ALA A 71 7.03 -2.06 6.60
C ALA A 71 7.91 -0.95 5.99
N PRO A 72 8.32 -1.06 4.72
CA PRO A 72 9.09 -0.02 4.07
C PRO A 72 8.27 1.25 3.83
N ASP A 73 8.92 2.41 4.00
CA ASP A 73 8.52 3.58 3.23
C ASP A 73 8.85 3.23 1.77
N CYS A 74 7.85 3.20 0.90
CA CYS A 74 8.05 2.77 -0.48
C CYS A 74 8.90 3.80 -1.26
N LEU A 75 9.44 3.43 -2.43
CA LEU A 75 10.29 4.33 -3.22
C LEU A 75 9.61 5.70 -3.45
N GLY A 76 10.34 6.78 -3.17
CA GLY A 76 9.84 8.14 -3.24
C GLY A 76 9.22 8.68 -1.95
N TYR A 77 9.01 7.85 -0.92
CA TYR A 77 8.33 8.24 0.32
C TYR A 77 9.27 8.29 1.52
N GLY A 78 8.93 9.12 2.50
CA GLY A 78 9.52 9.11 3.83
C GLY A 78 11.05 9.21 3.83
N GLN A 79 11.71 8.22 4.41
CA GLN A 79 13.18 8.16 4.43
C GLN A 79 13.77 7.14 3.45
N THR A 80 12.98 6.71 2.47
CA THR A 80 13.46 6.01 1.28
C THR A 80 13.81 7.03 0.18
N ASP A 81 14.85 6.75 -0.59
CA ASP A 81 15.28 7.62 -1.68
C ASP A 81 14.15 7.88 -2.70
N ALA A 82 14.22 9.05 -3.34
CA ALA A 82 13.31 9.50 -4.39
C ALA A 82 14.10 9.81 -5.66
N PRO A 83 14.51 8.79 -6.44
CA PRO A 83 15.27 9.02 -7.68
C PRO A 83 14.43 9.77 -8.72
N GLU A 84 15.09 10.51 -9.61
CA GLU A 84 14.45 11.18 -10.77
C GLU A 84 14.08 10.19 -11.89
N ASP A 85 14.75 9.03 -11.94
CA ASP A 85 14.52 8.01 -12.95
C ASP A 85 13.13 7.37 -12.79
N LEU A 86 12.22 7.69 -13.72
CA LEU A 86 10.85 7.19 -13.71
C LEU A 86 10.78 5.67 -13.80
N GLU A 87 11.71 5.00 -14.48
CA GLU A 87 11.70 3.54 -14.60
C GLU A 87 11.91 2.84 -13.25
N ARG A 88 12.53 3.52 -12.29
CA ARG A 88 12.68 2.99 -10.92
C ARG A 88 11.35 2.83 -10.21
N TYR A 89 10.33 3.61 -10.58
CA TYR A 89 8.99 3.54 -9.98
C TYR A 89 8.11 2.43 -10.57
N ALA A 90 8.64 1.62 -11.51
CA ALA A 90 7.91 0.51 -12.11
C ALA A 90 7.85 -0.70 -11.16
N HIS A 91 6.72 -1.40 -11.14
CA HIS A 91 6.44 -2.49 -10.20
C HIS A 91 7.52 -3.57 -10.17
N LYS A 92 8.16 -3.86 -11.31
CA LYS A 92 9.22 -4.86 -11.40
C LYS A 92 10.43 -4.48 -10.54
N ARG A 93 10.87 -3.22 -10.62
CA ARG A 93 12.01 -2.72 -9.82
C ARG A 93 11.70 -2.78 -8.34
N HIS A 94 10.51 -2.36 -7.95
CA HIS A 94 10.05 -2.47 -6.57
C HIS A 94 9.99 -3.93 -6.10
N ALA A 95 9.55 -4.86 -6.95
CA ALA A 95 9.53 -6.27 -6.60
C ALA A 95 10.95 -6.82 -6.37
N ASP A 96 11.90 -6.47 -7.25
CA ASP A 96 13.31 -6.82 -7.12
C ASP A 96 13.91 -6.23 -5.83
N ASP A 97 13.51 -5.02 -5.44
CA ASP A 97 13.95 -4.37 -4.19
C ASP A 97 13.41 -5.09 -2.95
N ILE A 98 12.12 -5.42 -2.91
CA ILE A 98 11.55 -6.17 -1.78
C ILE A 98 12.21 -7.55 -1.65
N LYS A 99 12.51 -8.23 -2.77
CA LYS A 99 13.26 -9.49 -2.75
C LYS A 99 14.67 -9.30 -2.18
N ALA A 100 15.38 -8.27 -2.60
CA ALA A 100 16.73 -8.00 -2.12
C ALA A 100 16.74 -7.62 -0.63
N LEU A 101 15.78 -6.80 -0.17
CA LEU A 101 15.61 -6.47 1.25
C LEU A 101 15.27 -7.71 2.09
N ALA A 102 14.38 -8.58 1.61
CA ALA A 102 14.07 -9.85 2.28
C ALA A 102 15.32 -10.72 2.41
N ALA A 103 16.12 -10.86 1.34
CA ALA A 103 17.36 -11.63 1.38
C ALA A 103 18.38 -11.06 2.39
N GLN A 104 18.54 -9.73 2.47
CA GLN A 104 19.41 -9.09 3.48
C GLN A 104 18.96 -9.34 4.91
N LEU A 105 17.65 -9.50 5.13
CA LEU A 105 17.05 -9.85 6.42
C LEU A 105 17.06 -11.36 6.71
N GLY A 106 17.69 -12.17 5.85
CA GLY A 106 17.81 -13.61 5.97
C GLY A 106 16.58 -14.39 5.53
N GLU A 107 15.66 -13.77 4.80
CA GLU A 107 14.39 -14.39 4.40
C GLU A 107 14.42 -14.95 2.99
N SER A 108 14.06 -16.22 2.88
CA SER A 108 13.84 -16.91 1.60
C SER A 108 12.35 -17.03 1.24
N LYS A 109 11.46 -16.88 2.23
CA LYS A 109 10.00 -16.93 2.09
C LYS A 109 9.36 -15.86 2.97
N ILE A 110 8.45 -15.05 2.43
CA ILE A 110 7.76 -13.98 3.16
C ILE A 110 6.26 -13.98 2.89
N ILE A 111 5.49 -13.44 3.83
CA ILE A 111 4.10 -13.02 3.62
C ILE A 111 4.12 -11.58 3.10
N VAL A 112 3.26 -11.21 2.17
CA VAL A 112 3.16 -9.83 1.65
C VAL A 112 1.76 -9.27 1.87
N GLY A 113 1.68 -8.17 2.62
CA GLY A 113 0.49 -7.35 2.82
C GLY A 113 0.55 -6.09 1.98
N GLY A 114 -0.58 -5.68 1.39
CA GLY A 114 -0.64 -4.45 0.61
C GLY A 114 -1.94 -3.67 0.76
N HIS A 115 -1.87 -2.34 0.66
CA HIS A 115 -3.03 -1.44 0.57
C HIS A 115 -2.81 -0.41 -0.53
N ASP A 116 -3.86 -0.04 -1.26
CA ASP A 116 -3.80 0.88 -2.41
C ASP A 116 -2.70 0.46 -3.44
N TRP A 117 -1.80 1.35 -3.86
CA TRP A 117 -0.68 1.00 -4.73
C TRP A 117 0.19 -0.13 -4.17
N GLY A 118 0.30 -0.23 -2.85
CA GLY A 118 0.97 -1.33 -2.18
C GLY A 118 0.28 -2.68 -2.38
N ALA A 119 -1.05 -2.71 -2.52
CA ALA A 119 -1.77 -3.92 -2.90
C ALA A 119 -1.51 -4.29 -4.37
N SER A 120 -1.49 -3.31 -5.29
CA SER A 120 -1.06 -3.55 -6.68
C SER A 120 0.35 -4.15 -6.71
N LEU A 121 1.28 -3.59 -5.94
CA LEU A 121 2.66 -4.04 -5.85
C LEU A 121 2.78 -5.42 -5.18
N ALA A 122 2.01 -5.73 -4.13
CA ALA A 122 2.00 -7.04 -3.48
C ALA A 122 1.71 -8.17 -4.46
N TYR A 123 0.73 -7.99 -5.35
CA TYR A 123 0.46 -8.93 -6.44
C TYR A 123 1.63 -9.06 -7.43
N ARG A 124 2.31 -7.95 -7.75
CA ARG A 124 3.47 -7.97 -8.65
C ARG A 124 4.68 -8.65 -8.02
N ILE A 125 4.91 -8.48 -6.72
CA ILE A 125 5.97 -9.21 -5.99
C ILE A 125 5.70 -10.72 -6.12
N ALA A 126 4.46 -11.17 -5.93
CA ALA A 126 4.09 -12.58 -6.07
C ALA A 126 4.24 -13.11 -7.52
N LEU A 127 3.99 -12.28 -8.54
CA LEU A 127 4.15 -12.67 -9.94
C LEU A 127 5.64 -12.73 -10.38
N TRP A 128 6.44 -11.75 -9.97
CA TRP A 128 7.86 -11.67 -10.32
C TRP A 128 8.71 -12.63 -9.51
N HIS A 129 8.34 -12.88 -8.25
CA HIS A 129 9.09 -13.71 -7.31
C HIS A 129 8.19 -14.75 -6.61
N PRO A 130 7.61 -15.70 -7.34
CA PRO A 130 6.69 -16.69 -6.78
C PRO A 130 7.35 -17.59 -5.72
N ASP A 131 8.66 -17.82 -5.82
CA ASP A 131 9.39 -18.63 -4.83
C ASP A 131 9.58 -17.88 -3.51
N LEU A 132 9.63 -16.55 -3.54
CA LEU A 132 9.77 -15.70 -2.35
C LEU A 132 8.45 -15.57 -1.59
N VAL A 133 7.32 -15.47 -2.28
CA VAL A 133 6.04 -15.18 -1.62
C VAL A 133 5.37 -16.46 -1.16
N SER A 134 5.06 -16.56 0.14
CA SER A 134 4.29 -17.67 0.70
C SER A 134 2.80 -17.39 0.63
N HIS A 135 2.39 -16.18 1.01
CA HIS A 135 0.99 -15.77 1.11
C HIS A 135 0.85 -14.27 0.84
N VAL A 136 -0.32 -13.85 0.36
CA VAL A 136 -0.61 -12.45 0.07
C VAL A 136 -1.90 -12.03 0.77
N PHE A 137 -1.92 -10.86 1.40
CA PHE A 137 -3.18 -10.20 1.73
C PHE A 137 -3.22 -8.78 1.17
N THR A 138 -4.40 -8.35 0.72
CA THR A 138 -4.58 -7.00 0.18
C THR A 138 -5.84 -6.36 0.71
N VAL A 139 -5.81 -5.03 0.82
CA VAL A 139 -6.94 -4.22 1.24
C VAL A 139 -7.26 -3.19 0.15
N CYS A 140 -8.55 -3.09 -0.19
CA CYS A 140 -9.15 -2.21 -1.21
C CYS A 140 -8.87 -2.57 -2.68
N VAL A 141 -7.60 -2.74 -3.11
CA VAL A 141 -7.28 -2.99 -4.54
C VAL A 141 -7.42 -4.47 -4.91
N PRO A 142 -8.31 -4.83 -5.86
CA PRO A 142 -8.42 -6.20 -6.35
C PRO A 142 -7.27 -6.57 -7.29
N TYR A 143 -7.03 -7.87 -7.48
CA TYR A 143 -6.03 -8.35 -8.41
C TYR A 143 -6.40 -8.04 -9.88
N ALA A 144 -5.51 -7.31 -10.56
CA ALA A 144 -5.55 -7.07 -11.99
C ALA A 144 -4.42 -7.82 -12.70
N SER A 145 -4.78 -8.86 -13.47
CA SER A 145 -3.85 -9.63 -14.28
C SER A 145 -3.12 -8.79 -15.33
N PRO A 146 -1.88 -9.14 -15.69
CA PRO A 146 -1.20 -8.63 -16.87
C PRO A 146 -2.09 -8.71 -18.12
N THR A 147 -2.01 -7.68 -18.98
CA THR A 147 -2.82 -7.57 -20.21
C THR A 147 -1.93 -7.41 -21.44
N PRO A 148 -2.24 -8.08 -22.57
CA PRO A 148 -1.45 -7.94 -23.79
C PRO A 148 -1.61 -6.57 -24.44
N ARG A 149 -2.68 -5.83 -24.10
CA ARG A 149 -2.97 -4.50 -24.67
C ARG A 149 -2.65 -3.42 -23.66
N PHE A 150 -1.82 -2.47 -24.09
CA PHE A 150 -1.66 -1.21 -23.41
C PHE A 150 -2.91 -0.33 -23.62
N ALA A 151 -3.27 0.40 -22.58
CA ALA A 151 -4.23 1.51 -22.66
C ALA A 151 -3.67 2.62 -21.79
N THR A 152 -3.68 3.86 -22.25
CA THR A 152 -3.35 5.05 -21.45
C THR A 152 -4.37 5.29 -20.35
N ILE A 153 -4.05 6.14 -19.37
CA ILE A 153 -5.02 6.50 -18.32
C ILE A 153 -6.23 7.26 -18.91
N ALA A 154 -6.00 8.11 -19.91
CA ALA A 154 -7.06 8.82 -20.62
C ALA A 154 -8.03 7.87 -21.33
N GLU A 155 -7.50 6.84 -22.01
CA GLU A 155 -8.33 5.82 -22.66
C GLU A 155 -9.11 4.97 -21.67
N LEU A 156 -8.50 4.58 -20.53
CA LEU A 156 -9.20 3.85 -19.48
C LEU A 156 -10.35 4.68 -18.90
N VAL A 157 -10.11 5.95 -18.58
CA VAL A 157 -11.11 6.86 -18.03
C VAL A 157 -12.27 7.05 -19.00
N ALA A 158 -11.98 7.25 -20.29
CA ALA A 158 -12.98 7.46 -21.32
C ALA A 158 -13.86 6.23 -21.59
N ARG A 159 -13.33 5.01 -21.39
CA ARG A 159 -13.98 3.78 -21.84
C ARG A 159 -14.56 2.91 -20.73
N ALA A 160 -13.92 2.86 -19.56
CA ALA A 160 -14.19 1.81 -18.58
C ALA A 160 -14.10 2.24 -17.13
N ALA A 161 -13.24 3.20 -16.79
CA ALA A 161 -12.91 3.54 -15.40
C ALA A 161 -12.95 5.06 -15.15
N PRO A 162 -14.12 5.72 -15.25
CA PRO A 162 -14.23 7.16 -15.02
C PRO A 162 -13.84 7.59 -13.60
N HIS A 163 -13.88 6.68 -12.63
CA HIS A 163 -13.44 6.89 -11.24
C HIS A 163 -11.90 6.95 -11.09
N PHE A 164 -11.13 6.74 -12.16
CA PHE A 164 -9.69 6.99 -12.16
C PHE A 164 -9.29 8.33 -12.79
N ALA A 165 -10.25 9.23 -13.08
CA ALA A 165 -9.94 10.49 -13.75
C ALA A 165 -9.03 11.42 -12.94
N TYR A 166 -9.03 11.34 -11.60
CA TYR A 166 -8.06 12.05 -10.76
C TYR A 166 -6.60 11.76 -11.13
N GLN A 167 -6.32 10.55 -11.65
CA GLN A 167 -4.97 10.17 -12.05
C GLN A 167 -4.46 11.03 -13.22
N LEU A 168 -5.34 11.58 -14.06
CA LEU A 168 -4.97 12.53 -15.12
C LEU A 168 -4.32 13.79 -14.54
N GLN A 169 -4.82 14.28 -13.40
CA GLN A 169 -4.24 15.41 -12.69
C GLN A 169 -2.90 15.03 -12.04
N PHE A 170 -2.80 13.82 -11.49
CA PHE A 170 -1.58 13.39 -10.79
C PHE A 170 -0.41 13.15 -11.77
N VAL A 171 -0.69 12.69 -12.99
CA VAL A 171 0.35 12.54 -14.02
C VAL A 171 0.74 13.85 -14.71
N SER A 172 -0.07 14.91 -14.63
CA SER A 172 0.16 16.19 -15.36
C SER A 172 1.28 17.06 -14.78
N GLY A 173 1.74 16.75 -13.57
CA GLY A 173 2.68 17.56 -12.80
C GLY A 173 2.05 18.82 -12.16
N GLU A 174 0.74 19.03 -12.29
CA GLU A 174 0.04 20.16 -11.67
C GLU A 174 0.19 20.15 -10.15
N ILE A 175 -0.10 19.01 -9.50
CA ILE A 175 0.02 18.84 -8.05
C ILE A 175 1.46 19.11 -7.58
N GLU A 176 2.44 18.55 -8.28
CA GLU A 176 3.85 18.70 -7.92
C GLU A 176 4.31 20.17 -7.96
N ARG A 177 3.84 20.94 -8.95
CA ARG A 177 4.14 22.38 -9.03
C ARG A 177 3.37 23.22 -8.01
N ALA A 178 2.16 22.79 -7.65
CA ALA A 178 1.25 23.56 -6.79
C ALA A 178 1.52 23.38 -5.29
N PHE A 179 2.08 22.23 -4.88
CA PHE A 179 2.27 21.89 -3.47
C PHE A 179 3.75 21.62 -3.15
N THR A 180 4.52 22.70 -3.00
CA THR A 180 5.98 22.65 -2.79
C THR A 180 6.40 23.03 -1.37
N SER A 181 5.60 23.82 -0.65
CA SER A 181 5.85 24.17 0.76
C SER A 181 5.26 23.14 1.73
N ARG A 182 5.75 23.14 2.98
CA ARG A 182 5.23 22.28 4.04
C ARG A 182 3.73 22.48 4.28
N GLU A 183 3.27 23.73 4.29
CA GLU A 183 1.88 24.11 4.50
C GLU A 183 1.00 23.65 3.33
N GLN A 184 1.51 23.74 2.11
CA GLN A 184 0.82 23.25 0.92
C GLN A 184 0.72 21.72 0.92
N ILE A 185 1.81 21.02 1.24
CA ILE A 185 1.81 19.56 1.42
C ILE A 185 0.82 19.17 2.52
N LYS A 186 0.75 19.91 3.62
CA LYS A 186 -0.23 19.68 4.70
C LYS A 186 -1.67 19.82 4.21
N ALA A 187 -1.98 20.86 3.43
CA ALA A 187 -3.30 21.05 2.84
C ALA A 187 -3.68 19.91 1.88
N PHE A 188 -2.73 19.48 1.04
CA PHE A 188 -2.89 18.35 0.13
C PHE A 188 -3.16 17.03 0.87
N LEU A 189 -2.32 16.68 1.84
CA LEU A 189 -2.47 15.47 2.64
C LEU A 189 -3.77 15.48 3.46
N ASN A 190 -4.07 16.59 4.14
CA ASN A 190 -5.30 16.72 4.91
C ASN A 190 -6.55 16.56 4.04
N THR A 191 -6.51 17.05 2.80
CA THR A 191 -7.56 16.84 1.80
C THR A 191 -7.73 15.36 1.45
N LEU A 192 -6.64 14.63 1.18
CA LEU A 192 -6.69 13.21 0.82
C LEU A 192 -7.06 12.29 2.00
N TYR A 193 -6.81 12.73 3.23
CA TYR A 193 -7.33 12.09 4.44
C TYR A 193 -8.76 12.52 4.77
N GLY A 194 -9.52 13.13 3.85
CA GLY A 194 -10.95 13.41 4.05
C GLY A 194 -11.26 14.68 4.84
N GLY A 195 -10.33 15.63 4.89
CA GLY A 195 -10.59 17.00 5.32
C GLY A 195 -11.75 17.61 4.51
N ARG A 196 -12.56 18.43 5.17
CA ARG A 196 -13.74 19.08 4.58
C ARG A 196 -13.78 20.55 4.91
N THR A 197 -14.35 21.36 4.03
CA THR A 197 -14.55 22.79 4.28
C THR A 197 -15.50 23.00 5.47
N ALA A 198 -15.59 24.23 6.00
CA ALA A 198 -16.57 24.57 7.03
C ALA A 198 -18.02 24.26 6.60
N LYS A 199 -18.30 24.30 5.28
CA LYS A 199 -19.58 23.93 4.68
C LYS A 199 -19.75 22.41 4.44
N LYS A 200 -18.82 21.60 4.94
CA LYS A 200 -18.75 20.13 4.79
C LYS A 200 -18.51 19.63 3.37
N GLU A 201 -18.00 20.50 2.49
CA GLU A 201 -17.69 20.16 1.10
C GLU A 201 -16.37 19.38 1.02
N ILE A 202 -16.26 18.52 0.01
CA ILE A 202 -15.02 17.80 -0.32
C ILE A 202 -14.07 18.69 -1.13
N ALA A 203 -12.77 18.44 -0.98
CA ALA A 203 -11.72 19.04 -1.80
C ALA A 203 -10.95 18.00 -2.64
N PHE A 204 -11.35 16.73 -2.62
CA PHE A 204 -10.88 15.70 -3.54
C PHE A 204 -12.08 14.91 -4.07
N ASP A 205 -12.09 14.68 -5.38
CA ASP A 205 -13.12 13.92 -6.09
C ASP A 205 -12.43 12.96 -7.08
N VAL A 206 -12.77 11.68 -7.06
CA VAL A 206 -12.12 10.68 -7.93
C VAL A 206 -12.31 10.93 -9.44
N HIS A 207 -13.31 11.72 -9.81
CA HIS A 207 -13.57 12.11 -11.19
C HIS A 207 -12.85 13.40 -11.62
N LYS A 208 -12.27 14.16 -10.68
CA LYS A 208 -11.67 15.48 -10.96
C LYS A 208 -10.25 15.65 -10.40
N GLY A 209 -9.90 14.91 -9.36
CA GLY A 209 -8.70 15.11 -8.55
C GLY A 209 -8.91 16.07 -7.40
N VAL A 210 -7.82 16.74 -7.01
CA VAL A 210 -7.81 17.79 -5.99
C VAL A 210 -8.47 19.04 -6.56
N LEU A 211 -9.46 19.55 -5.83
CA LEU A 211 -10.19 20.77 -6.15
C LEU A 211 -9.41 21.98 -5.64
N MET A 212 -8.63 22.58 -6.54
CA MET A 212 -7.68 23.66 -6.21
C MET A 212 -8.35 24.91 -5.61
N ASP A 213 -9.63 25.14 -5.91
CA ASP A 213 -10.45 26.21 -5.35
C ASP A 213 -10.84 25.99 -3.87
N ARG A 214 -10.57 24.82 -3.30
CA ARG A 214 -11.04 24.42 -1.96
C ARG A 214 -9.97 23.79 -1.07
N VAL A 215 -8.87 23.32 -1.65
CA VAL A 215 -7.82 22.55 -0.95
C VAL A 215 -7.23 23.29 0.25
N PHE A 216 -7.23 24.62 0.25
CA PHE A 216 -6.72 25.44 1.37
C PHE A 216 -7.78 25.79 2.42
N ASP A 217 -9.07 25.50 2.15
CA ASP A 217 -10.19 25.81 3.05
C ASP A 217 -10.65 24.61 3.88
N VAL A 218 -10.03 23.44 3.71
CA VAL A 218 -10.41 22.24 4.45
C VAL A 218 -9.97 22.31 5.91
N GLY A 219 -10.91 22.03 6.82
CA GLY A 219 -10.61 21.79 8.21
C GLY A 219 -9.92 20.43 8.43
N ARG A 220 -9.41 20.23 9.64
CA ARG A 220 -8.67 19.02 10.03
C ARG A 220 -9.49 17.75 9.79
N SER A 221 -8.84 16.75 9.17
CA SER A 221 -9.38 15.41 9.00
C SER A 221 -9.67 14.74 10.35
N ARG A 222 -10.70 13.88 10.35
CA ARG A 222 -11.05 13.03 11.50
C ARG A 222 -10.33 11.66 11.49
N LEU A 223 -9.62 11.33 10.42
CA LEU A 223 -8.94 10.04 10.28
C LEU A 223 -7.65 9.94 11.10
N LEU A 224 -7.04 11.08 11.45
CA LEU A 224 -5.76 11.14 12.12
C LEU A 224 -5.67 12.32 13.10
N SER A 225 -4.80 12.16 14.10
CA SER A 225 -4.45 13.19 15.06
C SER A 225 -3.65 14.33 14.39
N GLU A 226 -3.51 15.47 15.08
CA GLU A 226 -2.65 16.56 14.57
C GLU A 226 -1.19 16.10 14.52
N GLU A 227 -0.74 15.37 15.54
CA GLU A 227 0.60 14.79 15.62
C GLU A 227 0.84 13.80 14.47
N GLU A 228 -0.15 12.95 14.18
CA GLU A 228 -0.06 12.02 13.05
C GLU A 228 0.03 12.78 11.73
N LEU A 229 -0.83 13.78 11.49
CA LEU A 229 -0.77 14.58 10.27
C LEU A 229 0.59 15.29 10.14
N GLU A 230 1.10 15.86 11.22
CA GLU A 230 2.38 16.55 11.23
C GLU A 230 3.55 15.59 10.95
N TYR A 231 3.47 14.35 11.43
CA TYR A 231 4.41 13.29 11.06
C TYR A 231 4.39 13.05 9.55
N TYR A 232 3.22 12.81 8.95
CA TYR A 232 3.11 12.63 7.49
C TYR A 232 3.68 13.83 6.72
N VAL A 233 3.31 15.04 7.12
CA VAL A 233 3.84 16.28 6.51
C VAL A 233 5.36 16.35 6.62
N SER A 234 5.93 15.99 7.77
CA SER A 234 7.38 15.97 7.98
C SER A 234 8.11 15.00 7.05
N GLN A 235 7.51 13.83 6.81
CA GLN A 235 8.10 12.78 5.99
C GLN A 235 7.97 13.11 4.50
N PHE A 236 6.80 13.61 4.06
CA PHE A 236 6.60 14.05 2.68
C PHE A 236 7.45 15.28 2.32
N ALA A 237 7.65 16.21 3.25
CA ALA A 237 8.48 17.39 3.01
C ALA A 237 9.98 17.07 2.79
N ARG A 238 10.44 15.85 3.05
CA ARG A 238 11.84 15.43 2.79
C ARG A 238 12.14 15.38 1.30
N ASN A 239 11.24 14.76 0.54
CA ASN A 239 11.43 14.46 -0.89
C ASN A 239 10.38 15.16 -1.78
N GLY A 240 9.40 15.85 -1.19
CA GLY A 240 8.27 16.44 -1.90
C GLY A 240 7.29 15.40 -2.43
N LEU A 241 6.51 15.80 -3.44
CA LEU A 241 5.46 14.96 -4.04
C LEU A 241 5.90 14.27 -5.34
N HIS A 242 7.11 14.54 -5.84
CA HIS A 242 7.62 13.97 -7.10
C HIS A 242 7.63 12.44 -7.07
N GLY A 243 8.33 11.86 -6.08
CA GLY A 243 8.41 10.41 -5.90
C GLY A 243 7.04 9.74 -5.74
N PRO A 244 6.19 10.18 -4.79
CA PRO A 244 4.84 9.65 -4.63
C PRO A 244 3.98 9.72 -5.91
N LEU A 245 4.05 10.83 -6.66
CA LEU A 245 3.28 11.00 -7.90
C LEU A 245 3.82 10.17 -9.07
N ASN A 246 5.10 9.78 -9.08
CA ASN A 246 5.69 8.94 -10.12
C ASN A 246 5.06 7.53 -10.18
N TRP A 247 4.45 7.05 -9.09
CA TRP A 247 3.67 5.80 -9.10
C TRP A 247 2.51 5.83 -10.10
N TYR A 248 1.95 7.01 -10.39
CA TYR A 248 0.90 7.17 -11.42
C TYR A 248 1.46 7.26 -12.84
N ARG A 249 2.76 7.52 -12.99
CA ARG A 249 3.43 7.81 -14.27
C ARG A 249 4.08 6.57 -14.90
N THR A 250 4.02 5.41 -14.24
CA THR A 250 4.73 4.18 -14.67
C THR A 250 3.89 3.22 -15.52
N ARG A 251 2.65 3.57 -15.89
CA ARG A 251 1.73 2.64 -16.57
C ARG A 251 2.29 2.03 -17.85
N GLN A 252 3.00 2.81 -18.68
CA GLN A 252 3.63 2.30 -19.91
C GLN A 252 4.76 1.32 -19.58
N GLN A 253 5.65 1.68 -18.65
CA GLN A 253 6.76 0.82 -18.25
C GLN A 253 6.27 -0.48 -17.60
N ASN A 254 5.29 -0.39 -16.70
CA ASN A 254 4.65 -1.56 -16.10
C ASN A 254 4.04 -2.47 -17.14
N HIS A 255 3.35 -1.94 -18.15
CA HIS A 255 2.83 -2.75 -19.25
C HIS A 255 3.95 -3.45 -20.01
N THR A 256 4.99 -2.72 -20.42
CA THR A 256 6.16 -3.27 -21.12
C THR A 256 6.78 -4.44 -20.36
N ASP A 257 6.99 -4.29 -19.05
CA ASP A 257 7.56 -5.35 -18.20
C ASP A 257 6.60 -6.55 -18.05
N GLU A 258 5.30 -6.28 -17.83
CA GLU A 258 4.27 -7.29 -17.55
C GLU A 258 3.88 -8.13 -18.78
N VAL A 259 4.25 -7.75 -20.01
CA VAL A 259 4.03 -8.60 -21.21
C VAL A 259 4.67 -10.00 -21.03
N THR A 260 5.77 -10.09 -20.29
CA THR A 260 6.45 -11.37 -20.02
C THR A 260 5.70 -12.25 -19.00
N LEU A 261 4.69 -11.70 -18.33
CA LEU A 261 3.91 -12.35 -17.28
C LEU A 261 2.51 -12.79 -17.72
N LEU A 262 2.14 -12.65 -19.00
CA LEU A 262 0.77 -12.89 -19.48
C LEU A 262 0.20 -14.29 -19.15
N ASN A 263 1.06 -15.30 -19.04
CA ASN A 263 0.68 -16.68 -18.72
C ASN A 263 1.01 -17.08 -17.27
N ARG A 264 1.38 -16.12 -16.42
CA ARG A 264 1.71 -16.36 -15.02
C ARG A 264 0.45 -16.20 -14.16
N THR A 265 0.34 -17.06 -13.15
CA THR A 265 -0.74 -17.01 -12.15
C THR A 265 -0.12 -16.96 -10.77
N ILE A 266 -0.71 -16.17 -9.87
CA ILE A 266 -0.34 -16.19 -8.46
C ILE A 266 -0.89 -17.47 -7.84
N THR A 267 0.00 -18.35 -7.39
CA THR A 267 -0.36 -19.63 -6.77
C THR A 267 -0.42 -19.56 -5.25
N ALA A 268 0.24 -18.58 -4.64
CA ALA A 268 0.16 -18.31 -3.20
C ALA A 268 -1.29 -18.03 -2.77
N PRO A 269 -1.75 -18.50 -1.60
CA PRO A 269 -3.04 -18.12 -1.07
C PRO A 269 -3.18 -16.60 -0.91
N VAL A 270 -4.33 -16.08 -1.31
CA VAL A 270 -4.64 -14.64 -1.28
C VAL A 270 -5.82 -14.36 -0.37
N LEU A 271 -5.68 -13.41 0.55
CA LEU A 271 -6.80 -12.72 1.18
C LEU A 271 -7.04 -11.37 0.49
N PHE A 272 -8.27 -11.11 0.07
CA PHE A 272 -8.71 -9.80 -0.42
C PHE A 272 -9.79 -9.23 0.48
N ILE A 273 -9.52 -8.06 1.06
CA ILE A 273 -10.46 -7.31 1.90
C ILE A 273 -11.01 -6.14 1.09
N GLN A 274 -12.28 -6.22 0.69
CA GLN A 274 -12.95 -5.22 -0.12
C GLN A 274 -13.62 -4.14 0.74
N ALA A 275 -13.24 -2.89 0.55
CA ALA A 275 -13.91 -1.74 1.16
C ALA A 275 -15.17 -1.37 0.36
N LEU A 276 -16.33 -1.42 1.01
CA LEU A 276 -17.63 -1.29 0.31
C LEU A 276 -17.96 0.15 -0.13
N ARG A 277 -17.37 1.16 0.52
CA ARG A 277 -17.58 2.58 0.22
C ARG A 277 -16.33 3.25 -0.37
N ASP A 278 -15.40 2.47 -0.92
CA ASP A 278 -14.26 3.00 -1.65
C ASP A 278 -14.71 3.58 -3.00
N SER A 279 -14.62 4.91 -3.13
CA SER A 279 -15.02 5.63 -4.34
C SER A 279 -14.03 5.44 -5.49
N ALA A 280 -12.76 5.18 -5.19
CA ALA A 280 -11.74 4.94 -6.22
C ALA A 280 -11.76 3.47 -6.66
N LEU A 281 -12.09 2.54 -5.75
CA LEU A 281 -12.02 1.09 -5.99
C LEU A 281 -13.36 0.40 -5.70
N PRO A 282 -14.40 0.72 -6.48
CA PRO A 282 -15.74 0.23 -6.22
C PRO A 282 -15.83 -1.31 -6.28
N PRO A 283 -16.75 -1.93 -5.51
CA PRO A 283 -16.78 -3.39 -5.35
C PRO A 283 -16.81 -4.24 -6.63
N HIS A 284 -17.39 -3.69 -7.71
CA HIS A 284 -17.49 -4.40 -8.98
C HIS A 284 -16.14 -4.78 -9.60
N LEU A 285 -15.05 -4.08 -9.28
CA LEU A 285 -13.70 -4.39 -9.78
C LEU A 285 -13.17 -5.74 -9.26
N GLY A 286 -13.63 -6.19 -8.08
CA GLY A 286 -13.20 -7.45 -7.46
C GLY A 286 -13.96 -8.70 -7.93
N ARG A 287 -15.06 -8.56 -8.68
CA ARG A 287 -16.01 -9.66 -8.97
C ARG A 287 -15.38 -10.88 -9.66
N ASN A 288 -14.34 -10.66 -10.46
CA ASN A 288 -13.72 -11.72 -11.26
C ASN A 288 -12.37 -12.20 -10.70
N MET A 289 -12.07 -11.91 -9.43
CA MET A 289 -10.81 -12.37 -8.83
C MET A 289 -10.75 -13.88 -8.66
N ALA A 290 -11.86 -14.51 -8.27
CA ALA A 290 -11.93 -15.96 -8.04
C ALA A 290 -11.61 -16.80 -9.29
N SER A 291 -11.87 -16.27 -10.49
CA SER A 291 -11.52 -16.96 -11.75
C SER A 291 -10.03 -16.84 -12.11
N LYS A 292 -9.27 -16.03 -11.38
CA LYS A 292 -7.85 -15.70 -11.67
C LYS A 292 -6.89 -16.13 -10.57
N LEU A 293 -7.41 -16.35 -9.36
CA LEU A 293 -6.64 -16.72 -8.18
C LEU A 293 -7.15 -18.07 -7.66
N PRO A 294 -6.34 -19.14 -7.75
CA PRO A 294 -6.78 -20.50 -7.41
C PRO A 294 -7.08 -20.69 -5.93
N SER A 295 -6.47 -19.89 -5.05
CA SER A 295 -6.71 -19.89 -3.60
C SER A 295 -6.99 -18.46 -3.15
N LEU A 296 -8.27 -18.10 -3.06
CA LEU A 296 -8.75 -16.76 -2.72
C LEU A 296 -9.74 -16.82 -1.56
N THR A 297 -9.44 -16.07 -0.50
CA THR A 297 -10.38 -15.68 0.55
C THR A 297 -10.82 -14.25 0.31
N VAL A 298 -12.13 -13.98 0.35
CA VAL A 298 -12.69 -12.63 0.20
C VAL A 298 -13.42 -12.25 1.47
N GLU A 299 -13.06 -11.09 2.02
CA GLU A 299 -13.76 -10.45 3.12
C GLU A 299 -14.22 -9.06 2.67
N THR A 300 -15.26 -8.52 3.31
CA THR A 300 -15.78 -7.19 2.99
C THR A 300 -15.88 -6.35 4.25
N VAL A 301 -15.56 -5.06 4.15
CA VAL A 301 -15.59 -4.11 5.25
C VAL A 301 -16.36 -2.85 4.86
N ASP A 302 -17.26 -2.38 5.74
CA ASP A 302 -18.02 -1.15 5.52
C ASP A 302 -17.20 0.11 5.84
N SER A 303 -16.20 0.37 4.99
CA SER A 303 -15.31 1.51 5.07
C SER A 303 -15.16 2.21 3.73
N THR A 304 -14.61 3.43 3.78
CA THR A 304 -14.01 4.08 2.63
C THR A 304 -12.67 3.43 2.29
N HIS A 305 -11.90 4.08 1.40
CA HIS A 305 -10.56 3.67 1.02
C HIS A 305 -9.60 3.47 2.20
N TRP A 306 -9.75 4.25 3.28
CA TRP A 306 -8.91 4.19 4.49
C TRP A 306 -9.36 3.09 5.46
N ALA A 307 -9.67 1.89 4.94
CA ALA A 307 -10.20 0.75 5.69
C ALA A 307 -9.33 0.37 6.89
N LEU A 308 -8.01 0.43 6.73
CA LEU A 308 -7.02 0.15 7.77
C LEU A 308 -7.21 1.03 9.01
N TRP A 309 -7.75 2.24 8.85
CA TRP A 309 -7.85 3.26 9.91
C TRP A 309 -9.29 3.49 10.35
N GLU A 310 -10.26 3.38 9.44
CA GLU A 310 -11.69 3.52 9.77
C GLU A 310 -12.25 2.30 10.49
N LYS A 311 -11.76 1.11 10.13
CA LYS A 311 -12.24 -0.19 10.65
C LYS A 311 -11.08 -1.10 11.07
N PRO A 312 -10.11 -0.61 11.85
CA PRO A 312 -8.90 -1.36 12.18
C PRO A 312 -9.20 -2.68 12.89
N ALA A 313 -10.19 -2.71 13.80
CA ALA A 313 -10.54 -3.92 14.55
C ALA A 313 -11.06 -5.04 13.63
N GLU A 314 -11.87 -4.66 12.65
CA GLU A 314 -12.51 -5.58 11.72
C GLU A 314 -11.49 -6.09 10.70
N VAL A 315 -10.67 -5.21 10.13
CA VAL A 315 -9.55 -5.59 9.25
C VAL A 315 -8.57 -6.51 9.98
N ASN A 316 -8.19 -6.18 11.22
CA ASN A 316 -7.31 -7.02 12.02
C ASN A 316 -7.92 -8.40 12.31
N ALA A 317 -9.24 -8.47 12.54
CA ALA A 317 -9.93 -9.74 12.74
C ALA A 317 -9.93 -10.60 11.47
N PHE A 318 -10.14 -10.00 10.28
CA PHE A 318 -10.05 -10.70 9.00
C PHE A 318 -8.65 -11.27 8.76
N VAL A 319 -7.62 -10.42 8.85
CA VAL A 319 -6.23 -10.84 8.67
C VAL A 319 -5.85 -11.89 9.72
N GLY A 320 -6.19 -11.66 10.99
CA GLY A 320 -5.89 -12.56 12.09
C GLY A 320 -6.53 -13.94 11.94
N ARG A 321 -7.78 -14.04 11.49
CA ARG A 321 -8.41 -15.34 11.21
C ARG A 321 -7.75 -16.05 10.04
N TRP A 322 -7.50 -15.33 8.96
CA TRP A 322 -6.85 -15.91 7.78
C TRP A 322 -5.42 -16.39 8.07
N LEU A 323 -4.67 -15.69 8.92
CA LEU A 323 -3.36 -16.14 9.40
C LEU A 323 -3.46 -17.49 10.12
N GLU A 324 -4.43 -17.67 11.02
CA GLU A 324 -4.60 -18.92 11.77
C GLU A 324 -5.12 -20.07 10.88
N GLU A 325 -6.08 -19.79 10.00
CA GLU A 325 -6.81 -20.81 9.25
C GLU A 325 -6.10 -21.26 7.97
N VAL A 326 -5.25 -20.40 7.41
CA VAL A 326 -4.55 -20.65 6.14
C VAL A 326 -3.05 -20.65 6.38
N VAL A 327 -2.50 -19.51 6.81
CA VAL A 327 -1.04 -19.32 6.81
C VAL A 327 -0.32 -20.25 7.78
N PHE A 328 -0.72 -20.30 9.04
CA PHE A 328 -0.03 -21.10 10.05
C PHE A 328 -0.25 -22.60 9.86
N ARG A 329 -1.42 -23.00 9.33
CA ARG A 329 -1.66 -24.41 8.94
C ARG A 329 -0.74 -24.86 7.80
N ASP A 330 -0.51 -23.99 6.82
CA ASP A 330 0.40 -24.28 5.71
C ASP A 330 1.85 -24.40 6.20
N LEU A 331 2.28 -23.53 7.12
CA LEU A 331 3.62 -23.59 7.73
C LEU A 331 3.83 -24.88 8.55
N GLU A 332 2.84 -25.29 9.35
CA GLU A 332 2.89 -26.55 10.12
C GLU A 332 2.94 -27.77 9.20
N THR A 333 2.14 -27.77 8.13
CA THR A 333 2.11 -28.86 7.14
C THR A 333 3.46 -29.00 6.42
N PHE A 334 4.14 -27.89 6.14
CA PHE A 334 5.47 -27.92 5.53
C PHE A 334 6.53 -28.44 6.50
N ALA A 335 6.49 -28.01 7.76
CA ALA A 335 7.41 -28.48 8.79
C ALA A 335 7.29 -29.99 9.06
N ALA A 336 6.08 -30.57 8.95
CA ALA A 336 5.86 -32.00 9.16
C ALA A 336 6.34 -32.91 8.01
N ARG A 337 6.78 -32.34 6.88
CA ARG A 337 7.26 -33.08 5.69
C ARG A 337 8.79 -33.14 5.58
N ILE A 338 9.50 -32.45 6.46
CA ILE A 338 10.97 -32.47 6.60
C ILE A 338 11.29 -33.35 7.80
#